data_AF-A0A955D7Z1-F1
#
_entry.id   AF-A0A955D7Z1-F1
#
_cell.length_a   1.000
_cell.length_b   1.000
_cell.length_c   1.000
_cell.angle_alpha   90.00
_cell.angle_beta   90.00
_cell.angle_gamma   90.00
#
_symmetry.space_group_name_H-M   'P 1'
#
loop_
_entity.id
_entity.type
_entity.pdbx_description
1 polymer ?
#
loop_
_entity_poly.entity_id
_entity_poly.type
_entity_poly.pdbx_seq_one_letter_code
_entity_poly.pdbx_strand_id
1 'polypeptide(L)'
;HADLLRSSVASIGNDHRLGANEAPPAIISIFLGDMLTDIIEQIEAGQARKTMKGGKLDLGARTLPQIPRHSGDRNRTSPFAFTGNKFEFRAVGSSAAVAWPTTVMNTIVADSLRQVGDALEKALGTSRTEARVQSACKTLLQSIIKKHKRVCFDGDGYDPAWHRQAEKERGLPNLTNSADAIPVLSAKKNVDMFKRLGVLSKVEVESRTAIFLEKYVKQGEIEARTLLMMTQREMLPAAVRAQTELAEAVATTEGADADASEVRAMLDEVAELVVRVRKSVARVEAALDEHAGDDLGKHARHMRDRVLGATADLRVVLDELEKRVPADLWPLPTYYDMLIAQ
;
A
#
# COMPACT_ATOMS: atom_id res chain seq x y z
N HIS A 1 -3.89 17.10 -4.51
CA HIS A 1 -3.49 16.00 -5.40
C HIS A 1 -3.07 14.72 -4.67
N ALA A 2 -3.44 14.52 -3.39
CA ALA A 2 -3.07 13.33 -2.61
C ALA A 2 -3.63 12.02 -3.20
N ASP A 3 -4.89 12.07 -3.61
CA ASP A 3 -5.59 10.98 -4.28
C ASP A 3 -4.96 10.60 -5.63
N LEU A 4 -4.56 11.59 -6.44
CA LEU A 4 -3.86 11.35 -7.70
C LEU A 4 -2.48 10.72 -7.46
N LEU A 5 -1.76 11.15 -6.42
CA LEU A 5 -0.47 10.56 -6.05
C LEU A 5 -0.61 9.13 -5.51
N ARG A 6 -1.68 8.82 -4.77
CA ARG A 6 -2.01 7.44 -4.38
C ARG A 6 -2.39 6.56 -5.59
N SER A 7 -3.11 7.13 -6.56
CA SER A 7 -3.49 6.46 -7.81
C SER A 7 -2.27 6.12 -8.67
N SER A 8 -1.22 6.96 -8.67
CA SER A 8 -0.02 6.73 -9.49
C SER A 8 0.81 5.52 -9.08
N VAL A 9 0.62 5.02 -7.85
CA VAL A 9 1.30 3.83 -7.30
C VAL A 9 0.35 2.65 -7.12
N ALA A 10 -0.87 2.74 -7.66
CA ALA A 10 -1.89 1.70 -7.53
C ALA A 10 -1.53 0.46 -8.37
N SER A 11 -1.49 -0.69 -7.71
CA SER A 11 -1.38 -2.02 -8.32
C SER A 11 -1.77 -3.06 -7.28
N ILE A 12 -2.23 -4.22 -7.74
CA ILE A 12 -2.63 -5.33 -6.86
C ILE A 12 -1.49 -5.76 -5.92
N GLY A 13 -0.26 -5.90 -6.46
CA GLY A 13 0.91 -6.25 -5.63
C GLY A 13 1.26 -5.19 -4.59
N ASN A 14 1.09 -3.90 -4.91
CA ASN A 14 1.37 -2.83 -3.94
C ASN A 14 0.27 -2.72 -2.87
N ASP A 15 -0.96 -3.18 -3.14
CA ASP A 15 -2.02 -3.23 -2.13
C ASP A 15 -1.68 -4.20 -0.98
N HIS A 16 -0.98 -5.31 -1.25
CA HIS A 16 -0.46 -6.19 -0.20
C HIS A 16 0.66 -5.56 0.63
N ARG A 17 1.31 -4.52 0.11
CA ARG A 17 2.46 -3.88 0.76
C ARG A 17 2.04 -2.68 1.62
N LEU A 18 1.23 -1.77 1.07
CA LEU A 18 0.92 -0.50 1.72
C LEU A 18 0.24 -0.68 3.08
N GLY A 19 0.70 0.05 4.10
CA GLY A 19 0.14 0.00 5.45
C GLY A 19 0.65 -1.14 6.33
N ALA A 20 1.65 -1.90 5.89
CA ALA A 20 2.25 -3.00 6.65
C ALA A 20 3.78 -2.98 6.59
N ASN A 21 4.46 -3.60 7.56
CA ASN A 21 5.90 -3.93 7.51
C ASN A 21 6.81 -2.81 6.96
N GLU A 22 6.79 -1.64 7.61
CA GLU A 22 7.54 -0.42 7.23
C GLU A 22 7.11 0.27 5.92
N ALA A 23 6.14 -0.27 5.18
CA ALA A 23 5.55 0.42 4.04
C ALA A 23 4.47 1.43 4.48
N PRO A 24 4.45 2.64 3.91
CA PRO A 24 3.54 3.69 4.35
C PRO A 24 2.07 3.33 4.10
N PRO A 25 1.12 3.88 4.88
CA PRO A 25 -0.30 3.71 4.64
C PRO A 25 -0.73 4.37 3.32
N ALA A 26 -1.94 4.08 2.86
CA ALA A 26 -2.51 4.66 1.65
C ALA A 26 -2.83 6.18 1.76
N ILE A 27 -2.73 6.74 2.96
CA ILE A 27 -2.94 8.15 3.26
C ILE A 27 -1.69 8.94 2.89
N ILE A 28 -1.76 9.75 1.83
CA ILE A 28 -0.63 10.59 1.42
C ILE A 28 -0.48 11.79 2.35
N SER A 29 0.47 11.69 3.30
CA SER A 29 0.96 12.77 4.16
C SER A 29 2.43 13.06 3.92
N ILE A 30 2.87 14.23 4.37
CA ILE A 30 4.25 14.71 4.25
C ILE A 30 4.89 14.74 5.63
N PHE A 31 6.01 14.05 5.75
CA PHE A 31 6.93 14.16 6.88
C PHE A 31 7.97 15.24 6.55
N LEU A 32 8.11 16.23 7.43
CA LEU A 32 9.03 17.35 7.28
C LEU A 32 10.17 17.29 8.30
N GLY A 33 9.89 16.75 9.48
CA GLY A 33 10.79 16.75 10.63
C GLY A 33 10.84 18.12 11.32
N ASP A 34 11.27 18.10 12.59
CA ASP A 34 11.19 19.23 13.52
C ASP A 34 11.68 20.56 12.95
N MET A 35 12.79 20.55 12.20
CA MET A 35 13.40 21.76 11.65
C MET A 35 12.52 22.43 10.61
N LEU A 36 11.99 21.68 9.63
CA LEU A 36 11.14 22.27 8.59
C LEU A 36 9.76 22.59 9.15
N THR A 37 9.24 21.79 10.07
CA THR A 37 7.98 22.04 10.75
C THR A 37 8.03 23.37 11.52
N ASP A 38 9.09 23.62 12.30
CA ASP A 38 9.33 24.90 12.98
C ASP A 38 9.41 26.09 12.00
N ILE A 39 10.13 25.94 10.88
CA ILE A 39 10.20 26.99 9.85
C ILE A 39 8.80 27.31 9.30
N ILE A 40 7.99 26.29 9.00
CA ILE A 40 6.63 26.46 8.49
C ILE A 40 5.75 27.19 9.51
N GLU A 41 5.83 26.82 10.79
CA GLU A 41 5.09 27.46 11.88
C GLU A 41 5.49 28.93 12.05
N GLN A 42 6.79 29.24 11.99
CA GLN A 42 7.28 30.62 12.06
C GLN A 42 6.82 31.48 10.88
N ILE A 43 6.79 30.90 9.67
CA ILE A 43 6.27 31.61 8.48
C ILE A 43 4.77 31.87 8.66
N GLU A 44 4.00 30.88 9.12
CA GLU A 44 2.57 31.03 9.41
C GLU A 44 2.31 32.16 10.42
N ALA A 45 3.11 32.23 11.48
CA ALA A 45 3.07 33.30 12.50
C ALA A 45 3.60 34.66 12.01
N GLY A 46 4.30 34.69 10.87
CA GLY A 46 4.87 35.90 10.27
C GLY A 46 6.16 36.40 10.92
N GLN A 47 6.80 35.57 11.76
CA GLN A 47 8.00 35.88 12.54
C GLN A 47 9.11 34.83 12.31
N ALA A 48 9.53 34.61 11.07
CA ALA A 48 10.72 33.80 10.78
C ALA A 48 11.96 34.45 11.42
N ARG A 49 12.48 33.83 12.48
CA ARG A 49 13.52 34.42 13.35
C ARG A 49 14.72 33.50 13.52
N LYS A 50 14.55 32.18 13.57
CA LYS A 50 15.63 31.22 13.84
C LYS A 50 15.37 29.88 13.15
N THR A 51 16.44 29.18 12.79
CA THR A 51 16.38 27.78 12.33
C THR A 51 16.85 26.88 13.46
N MET A 52 16.08 25.85 13.82
CA MET A 52 16.57 24.82 14.73
C MET A 52 17.81 24.15 14.15
N LYS A 53 18.92 24.08 14.91
CA LYS A 53 20.08 23.27 14.54
C LYS A 53 19.86 21.85 15.05
N GLY A 54 20.17 20.84 14.24
CA GLY A 54 20.09 19.42 14.64
C GLY A 54 20.80 19.17 15.98
N GLY A 55 20.16 18.38 16.85
CA GLY A 55 20.65 18.10 18.19
C GLY A 55 21.83 17.13 18.22
N LYS A 56 22.23 16.73 19.43
CA LYS A 56 23.15 15.60 19.66
C LYS A 56 22.34 14.37 20.09
N LEU A 57 22.68 13.19 19.57
CA LEU A 57 22.05 11.95 20.00
C LEU A 57 22.69 11.52 21.32
N ASP A 58 21.95 11.61 22.42
CA ASP A 58 22.39 11.07 23.71
C ASP A 58 21.91 9.62 23.82
N LEU A 59 22.86 8.69 23.70
CA LEU A 59 22.60 7.25 23.81
C LEU A 59 22.66 6.76 25.26
N GLY A 60 22.79 7.66 26.24
CA GLY A 60 22.85 7.31 27.67
C GLY A 60 24.14 6.62 28.11
N ALA A 61 25.07 6.35 27.19
CA ALA A 61 26.37 5.76 27.47
C ALA A 61 27.46 6.84 27.53
N ARG A 62 28.14 6.97 28.68
CA ARG A 62 29.23 7.93 28.89
C ARG A 62 30.45 7.73 27.99
N THR A 63 30.59 6.55 27.38
CA THR A 63 31.75 6.14 26.56
C THR A 63 31.51 6.22 25.06
N LEU A 64 30.27 6.42 24.60
CA LEU A 64 29.99 6.52 23.18
C LEU A 64 30.22 7.95 22.68
N PRO A 65 30.90 8.14 21.53
CA PRO A 65 31.01 9.46 20.93
C PRO A 65 29.62 10.00 20.62
N GLN A 66 29.37 11.27 20.98
CA GLN A 66 28.11 11.93 20.67
C GLN A 66 27.94 12.03 19.16
N ILE A 67 27.08 11.18 18.61
CA ILE A 67 26.76 11.19 17.18
C ILE A 67 25.88 12.43 16.92
N PRO A 68 26.21 13.29 15.94
CA PRO A 68 25.34 14.38 15.56
C PRO A 68 23.98 13.80 15.13
N ARG A 69 22.90 14.21 15.82
CA ARG A 69 21.55 13.82 15.43
C ARG A 69 21.21 14.64 14.19
N HIS A 70 21.24 13.99 13.02
CA HIS A 70 20.66 14.60 11.84
C HIS A 70 19.21 14.97 12.14
N SER A 71 18.85 16.22 11.84
CA SER A 71 17.48 16.74 12.03
C SER A 71 16.45 16.10 11.11
N GLY A 72 16.89 15.31 10.13
CA GLY A 72 16.04 14.42 9.35
C GLY A 72 15.75 13.18 10.16
N ASP A 73 14.67 13.20 10.91
CA ASP A 73 14.16 12.01 11.58
C ASP A 73 13.73 10.95 10.55
N ARG A 74 14.00 9.69 10.89
CA ARG A 74 13.83 8.52 10.02
C ARG A 74 12.44 7.92 10.23
N ASN A 75 11.39 8.75 10.24
CA ASN A 75 10.03 8.22 10.22
C ASN A 75 9.83 7.48 8.90
N ARG A 76 9.89 6.14 8.93
CA ARG A 76 9.76 5.26 7.76
C ARG A 76 8.31 5.07 7.30
N THR A 77 7.35 5.40 8.16
CA THR A 77 5.92 5.13 7.92
C THR A 77 5.25 6.24 7.11
N SER A 78 5.92 7.38 6.90
CA SER A 78 5.42 8.44 6.02
C SER A 78 5.62 8.13 4.53
N PRO A 79 4.59 8.32 3.68
CA PRO A 79 4.69 8.09 2.24
C PRO A 79 5.53 9.13 1.51
N PHE A 80 5.65 10.36 2.03
CA PHE A 80 6.40 11.43 1.42
C PHE A 80 7.27 12.12 2.48
N ALA A 81 8.57 11.88 2.49
CA ALA A 81 9.43 12.32 3.59
C ALA A 81 10.54 13.25 3.12
N PHE A 82 10.72 14.38 3.80
CA PHE A 82 11.90 15.21 3.66
C PHE A 82 13.07 14.59 4.44
N THR A 83 14.16 14.29 3.74
CA THR A 83 15.33 13.62 4.34
C THR A 83 16.56 14.53 4.39
N GLY A 84 16.35 15.85 4.52
CA GLY A 84 17.40 16.84 4.74
C GLY A 84 17.73 17.71 3.52
N ASN A 85 17.82 17.13 2.32
CA ASN A 85 18.07 17.88 1.07
C ASN A 85 17.18 17.47 -0.11
N LYS A 86 16.33 16.45 0.09
CA LYS A 86 15.44 15.89 -0.93
C LYS A 86 14.16 15.38 -0.28
N PHE A 87 13.16 15.13 -1.10
CA PHE A 87 11.98 14.36 -0.73
C PHE A 87 12.07 12.93 -1.25
N GLU A 88 11.60 11.99 -0.45
CA GLU A 88 11.49 10.57 -0.80
C GLU A 88 10.02 10.18 -0.88
N PHE A 89 9.59 9.71 -2.04
CA PHE A 89 8.25 9.15 -2.23
C PHE A 89 8.30 7.63 -2.06
N ARG A 90 7.86 7.15 -0.89
CA ARG A 90 8.05 5.76 -0.42
C ARG A 90 6.86 4.84 -0.73
N ALA A 91 5.77 5.38 -1.25
CA ALA A 91 4.58 4.60 -1.62
C ALA A 91 4.73 3.83 -2.94
N VAL A 92 5.79 4.10 -3.72
CA VAL A 92 6.07 3.40 -4.99
C VAL A 92 6.38 1.92 -4.73
N GLY A 93 5.65 1.01 -5.37
CA GLY A 93 5.90 -0.43 -5.28
C GLY A 93 7.18 -0.85 -5.99
N SER A 94 7.83 -1.92 -5.52
CA SER A 94 9.11 -2.39 -6.05
C SER A 94 9.08 -2.82 -7.52
N SER A 95 7.94 -3.30 -8.01
CA SER A 95 7.72 -3.70 -9.41
C SER A 95 7.21 -2.56 -10.31
N ALA A 96 7.01 -1.36 -9.76
CA ALA A 96 6.42 -0.26 -10.50
C ALA A 96 7.44 0.42 -11.42
N ALA A 97 7.02 0.75 -12.65
CA ALA A 97 7.79 1.61 -13.54
C ALA A 97 7.79 3.05 -13.00
N VAL A 98 8.95 3.52 -12.54
CA VAL A 98 9.14 4.84 -11.90
C VAL A 98 8.66 6.00 -12.77
N ALA A 99 8.70 5.84 -14.10
CA ALA A 99 8.27 6.86 -15.06
C ALA A 99 6.84 7.38 -14.80
N TRP A 100 5.89 6.50 -14.41
CA TRP A 100 4.50 6.92 -14.21
C TRP A 100 4.30 7.73 -12.91
N PRO A 101 4.71 7.26 -11.70
CA PRO A 101 4.71 8.08 -10.50
C PRO A 101 5.45 9.41 -10.67
N THR A 102 6.59 9.42 -11.36
CA THR A 102 7.36 10.64 -11.63
C THR A 102 6.63 11.59 -12.58
N THR A 103 5.98 11.10 -13.63
CA THR A 103 5.15 11.93 -14.53
C THR A 103 4.04 12.63 -13.75
N VAL A 104 3.32 11.87 -12.92
CA VAL A 104 2.24 12.41 -12.08
C VAL A 104 2.78 13.43 -11.08
N MET A 105 3.86 13.11 -10.37
CA MET A 105 4.47 14.00 -9.39
C MET A 105 4.98 15.30 -10.02
N ASN A 106 5.69 15.23 -11.14
CA ASN A 106 6.18 16.41 -11.84
C ASN A 106 5.03 17.28 -12.38
N THR A 107 3.93 16.66 -12.84
CA THR A 107 2.73 17.39 -13.27
C THR A 107 2.09 18.12 -12.09
N ILE A 108 1.99 17.47 -10.92
CA ILE A 108 1.49 18.06 -9.68
C ILE A 108 2.35 19.26 -9.24
N VAL A 109 3.67 19.13 -9.30
CA VAL A 109 4.61 20.22 -8.97
C VAL A 109 4.48 21.37 -9.96
N ALA A 110 4.42 21.08 -11.27
CA ALA A 110 4.22 22.10 -12.30
C ALA A 110 2.90 22.87 -12.12
N ASP A 111 1.81 22.17 -11.79
CA ASP A 111 0.52 22.80 -11.47
C ASP A 111 0.63 23.73 -10.26
N SER A 112 1.33 23.28 -9.21
CA SER A 112 1.55 24.07 -8.00
C SER A 112 2.41 25.31 -8.27
N LEU A 113 3.49 25.18 -9.03
CA LEU A 113 4.37 26.31 -9.39
C LEU A 113 3.64 27.33 -10.25
N ARG A 114 2.79 26.89 -11.18
CA ARG A 114 1.97 27.79 -11.98
C ARG A 114 0.98 28.56 -11.11
N GLN A 115 0.29 27.90 -10.17
CA GLN A 115 -0.60 28.60 -9.23
C GLN A 115 0.13 29.65 -8.39
N VAL A 116 1.38 29.34 -7.96
CA VAL A 116 2.24 30.29 -7.25
C VAL A 116 2.60 31.48 -8.16
N GLY A 117 3.02 31.22 -9.40
CA GLY A 117 3.34 32.24 -10.40
C GLY A 117 2.15 33.17 -10.68
N ASP A 118 0.99 32.60 -11.03
CA ASP A 118 -0.24 33.34 -11.31
C ASP A 118 -0.65 34.23 -10.12
N ALA A 119 -0.49 33.72 -8.88
CA ALA A 119 -0.81 34.48 -7.67
C ALA A 119 0.16 35.66 -7.44
N LEU A 120 1.46 35.45 -7.68
CA LEU A 120 2.47 36.50 -7.56
C LEU A 120 2.29 37.58 -8.63
N GLU A 121 2.06 37.18 -9.88
CA GLU A 121 1.81 38.12 -10.99
C GLU A 121 0.60 38.99 -10.71
N LYS A 122 -0.49 38.39 -10.20
CA LYS A 122 -1.70 39.12 -9.80
C LYS A 122 -1.44 40.08 -8.64
N ALA A 123 -0.64 39.69 -7.65
CA ALA A 123 -0.34 40.53 -6.49
C ALA A 123 0.58 41.72 -6.82
N LEU A 124 1.50 41.54 -7.77
CA LEU A 124 2.48 42.56 -8.15
C LEU A 124 1.96 43.52 -9.23
N GLY A 125 1.09 43.04 -10.13
CA GLY A 125 0.64 43.81 -11.27
C GLY A 125 1.81 44.35 -12.09
N THR A 126 1.82 45.66 -12.37
CA THR A 126 2.88 46.33 -13.12
C THR A 126 4.05 46.83 -12.25
N SER A 127 3.95 46.78 -10.91
CA SER A 127 4.94 47.35 -9.99
C SER A 127 5.73 46.25 -9.27
N ARG A 128 6.95 46.00 -9.74
CA ARG A 128 7.83 44.91 -9.28
C ARG A 128 9.03 45.40 -8.48
N THR A 129 8.81 46.27 -7.50
CA THR A 129 9.90 46.66 -6.59
C THR A 129 10.25 45.50 -5.65
N GLU A 130 11.51 45.40 -5.25
CA GLU A 130 12.00 44.33 -4.37
C GLU A 130 11.14 44.21 -3.09
N ALA A 131 10.82 45.33 -2.45
CA ALA A 131 9.97 45.35 -1.25
C ALA A 131 8.57 44.77 -1.49
N ARG A 132 7.96 45.03 -2.66
CA ARG A 132 6.64 44.45 -3.01
C ARG A 132 6.74 42.96 -3.30
N VAL A 133 7.80 42.52 -3.97
CA VAL A 133 8.05 41.09 -4.22
C VAL A 133 8.18 40.35 -2.90
N GLN A 134 9.01 40.83 -1.98
CA GLN A 134 9.19 40.21 -0.66
C GLN A 134 7.88 40.15 0.13
N SER A 135 7.10 41.24 0.13
CA SER A 135 5.80 41.29 0.80
C SER A 135 4.80 40.30 0.19
N ALA A 136 4.67 40.27 -1.14
CA ALA A 136 3.77 39.35 -1.85
C ALA A 136 4.16 37.89 -1.62
N CYS A 137 5.45 37.56 -1.68
CA CYS A 137 5.98 36.22 -1.38
C CYS A 137 5.62 35.79 0.05
N LYS A 138 5.85 36.65 1.05
CA LYS A 138 5.52 36.34 2.45
C LYS A 138 4.03 36.06 2.63
N THR A 139 3.17 36.91 2.09
CA THR A 139 1.71 36.73 2.16
C THR A 139 1.26 35.46 1.45
N LEU A 140 1.82 35.16 0.28
CA LEU A 140 1.48 33.96 -0.48
C LEU A 140 1.92 32.69 0.26
N LEU A 141 3.14 32.65 0.79
CA LEU A 141 3.65 31.52 1.57
C LEU A 141 2.76 31.25 2.80
N GLN A 142 2.37 32.30 3.53
CA GLN A 142 1.43 32.18 4.65
C GLN A 142 0.09 31.59 4.23
N SER A 143 -0.45 32.03 3.09
CA SER A 143 -1.70 31.51 2.53
C SER A 143 -1.59 30.02 2.18
N ILE A 144 -0.49 29.63 1.52
CA ILE A 144 -0.22 28.24 1.14
C ILE A 144 -0.13 27.35 2.36
N ILE A 145 0.65 27.76 3.37
CA ILE A 145 0.80 27.00 4.62
C ILE A 145 -0.55 26.81 5.30
N LYS A 146 -1.31 27.89 5.52
CA LYS A 146 -2.63 27.81 6.16
C LYS A 146 -3.58 26.85 5.44
N LYS A 147 -3.55 26.86 4.11
CA LYS A 147 -4.43 26.01 3.27
C LYS A 147 -3.99 24.56 3.22
N HIS A 148 -2.68 24.30 3.23
CA HIS A 148 -2.12 22.99 2.90
C HIS A 148 -1.46 22.26 4.08
N LYS A 149 -1.20 22.91 5.22
CA LYS A 149 -0.54 22.28 6.39
C LYS A 149 -1.22 21.01 6.90
N ARG A 150 -2.50 20.81 6.58
CA ARG A 150 -3.24 19.56 6.87
C ARG A 150 -2.56 18.30 6.34
N VAL A 151 -1.76 18.39 5.27
CA VAL A 151 -1.02 17.23 4.73
C VAL A 151 0.26 16.93 5.51
N CYS A 152 0.74 17.85 6.35
CA CYS A 152 1.95 17.65 7.15
C CYS A 152 1.63 16.80 8.39
N PHE A 153 2.36 15.71 8.55
CA PHE A 153 2.22 14.81 9.70
C PHE A 153 3.56 14.15 10.00
N ASP A 154 4.10 14.47 11.16
CA ASP A 154 5.40 13.97 11.62
C ASP A 154 5.29 12.77 12.58
N GLY A 155 4.07 12.31 12.89
CA GLY A 155 3.81 11.19 13.79
C GLY A 155 3.82 9.81 13.13
N ASP A 156 3.43 8.78 13.88
CA ASP A 156 3.35 7.41 13.37
C ASP A 156 2.17 7.23 12.41
N GLY A 157 2.49 6.96 11.14
CA GLY A 157 1.51 6.68 10.09
C GLY A 157 0.66 5.43 10.31
N TYR A 158 1.04 4.50 11.20
CA TYR A 158 0.24 3.31 11.49
C TYR A 158 -0.75 3.48 12.62
N ASP A 159 -0.69 4.57 13.38
CA ASP A 159 -1.59 4.78 14.49
C ASP A 159 -3.05 4.86 13.98
N PRO A 160 -3.97 4.00 14.46
CA PRO A 160 -5.38 4.09 14.10
C PRO A 160 -6.00 5.46 14.42
N ALA A 161 -5.44 6.20 15.39
CA ALA A 161 -5.82 7.58 15.66
C ALA A 161 -5.45 8.51 14.50
N TRP A 162 -4.26 8.33 13.89
CA TRP A 162 -3.86 9.07 12.69
C TRP A 162 -4.83 8.80 11.53
N HIS A 163 -5.20 7.55 11.29
CA HIS A 163 -6.14 7.22 10.21
C HIS A 163 -7.48 7.96 10.37
N ARG A 164 -8.05 7.94 11.59
CA ARG A 164 -9.29 8.67 11.89
C ARG A 164 -9.12 10.18 11.75
N GLN A 165 -8.03 10.74 12.27
CA GLN A 165 -7.73 12.17 12.18
C GLN A 165 -7.57 12.62 10.72
N ALA A 166 -6.79 11.88 9.94
CA ALA A 166 -6.51 12.18 8.54
C ALA A 166 -7.80 12.27 7.73
N GLU A 167 -8.69 11.29 7.86
CA GLU A 167 -9.96 11.25 7.14
C GLU A 167 -10.96 12.28 7.67
N LYS A 168 -11.27 12.23 8.96
CA LYS A 168 -12.42 12.96 9.55
C LYS A 168 -12.11 14.43 9.79
N GLU A 169 -10.92 14.74 10.30
CA GLU A 169 -10.56 16.11 10.70
C GLU A 169 -9.83 16.85 9.58
N ARG A 170 -8.95 16.15 8.86
CA ARG A 170 -8.07 16.76 7.85
C ARG A 170 -8.57 16.60 6.42
N GLY A 171 -9.56 15.74 6.18
CA GLY A 171 -10.14 15.49 4.86
C GLY A 171 -9.14 14.92 3.86
N LEU A 172 -8.16 14.14 4.34
CA LEU A 172 -7.18 13.45 3.50
C LEU A 172 -7.81 12.17 2.91
N PRO A 173 -7.67 11.93 1.60
CA PRO A 173 -8.13 10.68 1.00
C PRO A 173 -7.39 9.47 1.58
N ASN A 174 -8.14 8.44 1.97
CA ASN A 174 -7.61 7.13 2.32
C ASN A 174 -8.15 6.07 1.35
N LEU A 175 -7.48 5.92 0.20
CA LEU A 175 -7.85 4.92 -0.81
C LEU A 175 -7.01 3.66 -0.57
N THR A 176 -7.53 2.78 0.30
CA THR A 176 -6.80 1.61 0.82
C THR A 176 -6.46 0.59 -0.26
N ASN A 177 -7.23 0.53 -1.34
CA ASN A 177 -7.10 -0.45 -2.40
C ASN A 177 -7.01 0.20 -3.79
N SER A 178 -6.39 -0.51 -4.73
CA SER A 178 -6.17 -0.03 -6.09
C SER A 178 -7.44 -0.02 -6.93
N ALA A 179 -8.42 -0.88 -6.65
CA ALA A 179 -9.72 -0.86 -7.33
C ALA A 179 -10.46 0.48 -7.14
N ASP A 180 -10.31 1.12 -5.98
CA ASP A 180 -10.85 2.46 -5.69
C ASP A 180 -9.87 3.59 -6.05
N ALA A 181 -8.55 3.35 -5.98
CA ALA A 181 -7.55 4.38 -6.28
C ALA A 181 -7.37 4.64 -7.78
N ILE A 182 -7.42 3.61 -8.63
CA ILE A 182 -7.22 3.75 -10.08
C ILE A 182 -8.27 4.67 -10.73
N PRO A 183 -9.59 4.52 -10.46
CA PRO A 183 -10.62 5.37 -11.08
C PRO A 183 -10.46 6.86 -10.82
N VAL A 184 -9.79 7.25 -9.73
CA VAL A 184 -9.55 8.66 -9.40
C VAL A 184 -8.68 9.36 -10.44
N LEU A 185 -7.88 8.63 -11.22
CA LEU A 185 -7.12 9.19 -12.33
C LEU A 185 -8.04 9.95 -13.32
N SER A 186 -9.23 9.42 -13.59
CA SER A 186 -10.25 10.02 -14.47
C SER A 186 -11.14 11.07 -13.80
N ALA A 187 -10.91 11.40 -12.52
CA ALA A 187 -11.67 12.46 -11.87
C ALA A 187 -11.48 13.81 -12.59
N LYS A 188 -12.57 14.58 -12.75
CA LYS A 188 -12.57 15.83 -13.54
C LYS A 188 -11.41 16.76 -13.20
N LYS A 189 -11.13 16.97 -11.90
CA LYS A 189 -10.03 17.83 -11.43
C LYS A 189 -8.64 17.39 -11.92
N ASN A 190 -8.43 16.08 -12.06
CA ASN A 190 -7.16 15.50 -12.48
C ASN A 190 -7.03 15.56 -14.01
N VAL A 191 -8.10 15.22 -14.73
CA VAL A 191 -8.19 15.37 -16.19
C VAL A 191 -7.95 16.83 -16.61
N ASP A 192 -8.61 17.78 -15.93
CA ASP A 192 -8.46 19.21 -16.20
C ASP A 192 -7.02 19.69 -15.96
N MET A 193 -6.33 19.17 -14.94
CA MET A 193 -4.93 19.48 -14.64
C MET A 193 -4.01 18.98 -15.76
N PHE A 194 -4.12 17.70 -16.13
CA PHE A 194 -3.31 17.12 -17.21
C PHE A 194 -3.51 17.86 -18.53
N LYS A 195 -4.77 18.15 -18.88
CA LYS A 195 -5.12 18.87 -20.11
C LYS A 195 -4.55 20.29 -20.11
N ARG A 196 -4.72 21.02 -18.99
CA ARG A 196 -4.27 22.41 -18.86
C ARG A 196 -2.75 22.55 -18.96
N LEU A 197 -2.01 21.55 -18.51
CA LEU A 197 -0.55 21.51 -18.60
C LEU A 197 -0.02 20.85 -19.88
N GLY A 198 -0.89 20.37 -20.77
CA GLY A 198 -0.50 19.72 -22.01
C GLY A 198 0.22 18.37 -21.81
N VAL A 199 -0.02 17.69 -20.69
CA VAL A 199 0.65 16.42 -20.35
C VAL A 199 -0.13 15.21 -20.86
N LEU A 200 -1.45 15.19 -20.64
CA LEU A 200 -2.35 14.16 -21.18
C LEU A 200 -3.70 14.81 -21.54
N SER A 201 -4.29 14.33 -22.62
CA SER A 201 -5.68 14.58 -23.02
C SER A 201 -6.66 13.73 -22.21
N LYS A 202 -7.95 14.07 -22.28
CA LYS A 202 -9.02 13.31 -21.63
C LYS A 202 -9.02 11.83 -22.07
N VAL A 203 -8.91 11.60 -23.38
CA VAL A 203 -8.92 10.25 -23.97
C VAL A 203 -7.73 9.42 -23.48
N GLU A 204 -6.55 10.03 -23.37
CA GLU A 204 -5.36 9.34 -22.85
C GLU A 204 -5.49 9.00 -21.37
N VAL A 205 -6.07 9.89 -20.56
CA VAL A 205 -6.34 9.61 -19.14
C VAL A 205 -7.33 8.46 -18.98
N GLU A 206 -8.44 8.50 -19.72
CA GLU A 206 -9.47 7.44 -19.68
C GLU A 206 -8.91 6.08 -20.15
N SER A 207 -8.11 6.08 -21.23
CA SER A 207 -7.44 4.87 -21.72
C SER A 207 -6.48 4.28 -20.70
N ARG A 208 -5.69 5.12 -20.01
CA ARG A 208 -4.78 4.68 -18.94
C ARG A 208 -5.54 4.09 -17.75
N THR A 209 -6.64 4.72 -17.33
CA THR A 209 -7.49 4.20 -16.27
C THR A 209 -8.04 2.82 -16.64
N ALA A 210 -8.53 2.63 -17.87
CA ALA A 210 -9.01 1.34 -18.35
C ALA A 210 -7.90 0.27 -18.34
N ILE A 211 -6.72 0.57 -18.87
CA ILE A 211 -5.57 -0.35 -18.89
C ILE A 211 -5.15 -0.75 -17.48
N PHE A 212 -5.12 0.18 -16.52
CA PHE A 212 -4.74 -0.14 -15.15
C PHE A 212 -5.80 -1.00 -14.43
N LEU A 213 -7.09 -0.76 -14.66
CA LEU A 213 -8.16 -1.61 -14.12
C LEU A 213 -8.11 -3.01 -14.73
N GLU A 214 -7.92 -3.11 -16.04
CA GLU A 214 -7.78 -4.39 -16.74
C GLU A 214 -6.56 -5.17 -16.24
N LYS A 215 -5.42 -4.51 -16.06
CA LYS A 215 -4.22 -5.12 -15.48
C LYS A 215 -4.47 -5.62 -14.05
N TYR A 216 -5.16 -4.83 -13.23
CA TYR A 216 -5.52 -5.22 -11.86
C TYR A 216 -6.36 -6.50 -11.85
N VAL A 217 -7.42 -6.54 -12.66
CA VAL A 217 -8.30 -7.71 -12.79
C VAL A 217 -7.54 -8.93 -13.29
N LYS A 218 -6.81 -8.81 -14.41
CA LYS A 218 -6.10 -9.95 -15.01
C LYS A 218 -5.04 -10.53 -14.08
N GLN A 219 -4.30 -9.67 -13.38
CA GLN A 219 -3.29 -10.14 -12.43
C GLN A 219 -3.93 -10.92 -11.27
N GLY A 220 -5.03 -10.41 -10.70
CA GLY A 220 -5.77 -11.12 -9.65
C GLY A 220 -6.37 -12.45 -10.13
N GLU A 221 -6.88 -12.49 -11.36
CA GLU A 221 -7.38 -13.72 -11.97
C GLU A 221 -6.27 -14.76 -12.15
N ILE A 222 -5.09 -14.35 -12.64
CA ILE A 222 -3.92 -15.23 -12.79
C ILE A 222 -3.50 -15.79 -11.43
N GLU A 223 -3.43 -14.94 -10.39
CA GLU A 223 -3.06 -15.36 -9.03
C GLU A 223 -4.06 -16.37 -8.47
N ALA A 224 -5.37 -16.10 -8.59
CA ALA A 224 -6.43 -16.99 -8.13
C ALA A 224 -6.44 -18.33 -8.86
N ARG A 225 -6.32 -18.32 -10.20
CA ARG A 225 -6.26 -19.55 -11.02
C ARG A 225 -5.00 -20.36 -10.74
N THR A 226 -3.88 -19.71 -10.49
CA THR A 226 -2.62 -20.37 -10.13
C THR A 226 -2.76 -21.06 -8.77
N LEU A 227 -3.32 -20.36 -7.77
CA LEU A 227 -3.59 -20.95 -6.45
C LEU A 227 -4.52 -22.17 -6.57
N LEU A 228 -5.60 -22.07 -7.34
CA LEU A 228 -6.51 -23.20 -7.59
C LEU A 228 -5.79 -24.38 -8.23
N MET A 229 -5.01 -24.13 -9.27
CA MET A 229 -4.25 -25.16 -9.97
C MET A 229 -3.28 -25.88 -9.02
N MET A 230 -2.47 -25.14 -8.27
CA MET A 230 -1.53 -25.71 -7.29
C MET A 230 -2.26 -26.49 -6.20
N THR A 231 -3.37 -25.92 -5.69
CA THR A 231 -4.18 -26.57 -4.65
C THR A 231 -4.74 -27.91 -5.13
N GLN A 232 -5.39 -27.91 -6.30
CA GLN A 232 -6.09 -29.08 -6.82
C GLN A 232 -5.13 -30.16 -7.34
N ARG A 233 -3.99 -29.78 -7.91
CA ARG A 233 -3.06 -30.71 -8.57
C ARG A 233 -1.92 -31.18 -7.68
N GLU A 234 -1.57 -30.44 -6.64
CA GLU A 234 -0.40 -30.72 -5.80
C GLU A 234 -0.80 -30.91 -4.34
N MET A 235 -1.32 -29.87 -3.69
CA MET A 235 -1.55 -29.87 -2.22
C MET A 235 -2.67 -30.83 -1.80
N LEU A 236 -3.81 -30.81 -2.50
CA LEU A 236 -4.96 -31.67 -2.15
C LEU A 236 -4.64 -33.16 -2.38
N PRO A 237 -3.99 -33.59 -3.48
CA PRO A 237 -3.49 -34.96 -3.61
C PRO A 237 -2.52 -35.37 -2.50
N ALA A 238 -1.58 -34.50 -2.11
CA ALA A 238 -0.65 -34.77 -1.01
C ALA A 238 -1.39 -35.01 0.32
N ALA A 239 -2.39 -34.17 0.61
CA ALA A 239 -3.21 -34.33 1.81
C ALA A 239 -4.07 -35.60 1.80
N VAL A 240 -4.62 -36.00 0.65
CA VAL A 240 -5.38 -37.26 0.53
C VAL A 240 -4.46 -38.48 0.71
N ARG A 241 -3.20 -38.41 0.26
CA ARG A 241 -2.21 -39.45 0.53
C ARG A 241 -1.90 -39.55 2.03
N ALA A 242 -1.62 -38.43 2.69
CA ALA A 242 -1.43 -38.38 4.13
C ALA A 242 -2.64 -38.93 4.91
N GLN A 243 -3.85 -38.57 4.49
CA GLN A 243 -5.10 -39.10 5.05
C GLN A 243 -5.19 -40.64 4.89
N THR A 244 -4.73 -41.17 3.76
CA THR A 244 -4.74 -42.62 3.50
C THR A 244 -3.73 -43.35 4.39
N GLU A 245 -2.51 -42.82 4.52
CA GLU A 245 -1.48 -43.38 5.40
C GLU A 245 -1.93 -43.40 6.87
N LEU A 246 -2.60 -42.34 7.35
CA LEU A 246 -3.19 -42.30 8.68
C LEU A 246 -4.32 -43.32 8.85
N ALA A 247 -5.17 -43.50 7.84
CA ALA A 247 -6.25 -44.49 7.87
C ALA A 247 -5.72 -45.93 7.93
N GLU A 248 -4.67 -46.24 7.16
CA GLU A 248 -3.97 -47.53 7.20
C GLU A 248 -3.29 -47.76 8.55
N ALA A 249 -2.66 -46.73 9.13
CA ALA A 249 -2.06 -46.80 10.46
C ALA A 249 -3.10 -47.09 11.55
N VAL A 250 -4.27 -46.44 11.52
CA VAL A 250 -5.38 -46.74 12.43
C VAL A 250 -5.81 -48.20 12.30
N ALA A 251 -6.09 -48.66 11.07
CA ALA A 251 -6.56 -50.04 10.84
C ALA A 251 -5.55 -51.10 11.29
N THR A 252 -4.25 -50.84 11.06
CA THR A 252 -3.18 -51.77 11.44
C THR A 252 -2.96 -51.80 12.95
N THR A 253 -3.06 -50.64 13.61
CA THR A 253 -2.91 -50.53 15.08
C THR A 253 -4.07 -51.24 15.79
N GLU A 254 -5.30 -51.02 15.33
CA GLU A 254 -6.48 -51.70 15.88
C GLU A 254 -6.45 -53.21 15.59
N GLY A 255 -5.99 -53.61 14.40
CA GLY A 255 -5.83 -55.03 14.05
C GLY A 255 -4.76 -55.76 14.88
N ALA A 256 -3.89 -55.02 15.57
CA ALA A 256 -2.92 -55.55 16.53
C ALA A 256 -3.42 -55.48 17.99
N ASP A 257 -4.71 -55.19 18.20
CA ASP A 257 -5.35 -54.99 19.52
C ASP A 257 -4.68 -53.88 20.36
N ALA A 258 -4.08 -52.87 19.71
CA ALA A 258 -3.49 -51.70 20.35
C ALA A 258 -4.41 -50.47 20.25
N ASP A 259 -4.23 -49.52 21.18
CA ASP A 259 -5.00 -48.27 21.19
C ASP A 259 -4.56 -47.33 20.05
N ALA A 260 -5.50 -47.02 19.15
CA ALA A 260 -5.29 -46.15 17.99
C ALA A 260 -5.95 -44.76 18.15
N SER A 261 -6.44 -44.41 19.35
CA SER A 261 -7.21 -43.17 19.60
C SER A 261 -6.53 -41.89 19.11
N GLU A 262 -5.23 -41.71 19.42
CA GLU A 262 -4.45 -40.53 18.98
C GLU A 262 -4.26 -40.49 17.46
N VAL A 263 -3.98 -41.63 16.82
CA VAL A 263 -3.82 -41.71 15.35
C VAL A 263 -5.15 -41.42 14.64
N ARG A 264 -6.25 -41.89 15.22
CA ARG A 264 -7.60 -41.60 14.74
C ARG A 264 -7.93 -40.11 14.85
N ALA A 265 -7.56 -39.45 15.94
CA ALA A 265 -7.73 -38.01 16.08
C ALA A 265 -6.94 -37.24 14.98
N MET A 266 -5.70 -37.64 14.71
CA MET A 266 -4.91 -37.05 13.61
C MET A 266 -5.55 -37.27 12.23
N LEU A 267 -6.11 -38.46 11.97
CA LEU A 267 -6.86 -38.76 10.75
C LEU A 267 -8.07 -37.83 10.60
N ASP A 268 -8.86 -37.68 11.67
CA ASP A 268 -10.07 -36.86 11.68
C ASP A 268 -9.74 -35.38 11.39
N GLU A 269 -8.67 -34.84 11.99
CA GLU A 269 -8.19 -33.48 11.72
C GLU A 269 -7.82 -33.27 10.24
N VAL A 270 -7.01 -34.18 9.66
CA VAL A 270 -6.61 -34.09 8.25
C VAL A 270 -7.82 -34.23 7.33
N ALA A 271 -8.74 -35.16 7.62
CA ALA A 271 -9.96 -35.36 6.83
C ALA A 271 -10.86 -34.12 6.85
N GLU A 272 -11.01 -33.46 8.01
CA GLU A 272 -11.76 -32.21 8.12
C GLU A 272 -11.12 -31.09 7.27
N LEU A 273 -9.80 -30.93 7.35
CA LEU A 273 -9.06 -29.93 6.56
C LEU A 273 -9.20 -30.19 5.05
N VAL A 274 -9.11 -31.44 4.59
CA VAL A 274 -9.34 -31.83 3.18
C VAL A 274 -10.73 -31.40 2.72
N VAL A 275 -11.76 -31.59 3.54
CA VAL A 275 -13.13 -31.14 3.23
C VAL A 275 -13.21 -29.60 3.18
N ARG A 276 -12.58 -28.90 4.13
CA ARG A 276 -12.53 -27.42 4.14
C ARG A 276 -11.81 -26.86 2.92
N VAL A 277 -10.71 -27.47 2.49
CA VAL A 277 -9.99 -27.07 1.26
C VAL A 277 -10.90 -27.23 0.04
N ARG A 278 -11.55 -28.39 -0.14
CA ARG A 278 -12.48 -28.61 -1.26
C ARG A 278 -13.62 -27.59 -1.31
N LYS A 279 -14.21 -27.28 -0.16
CA LYS A 279 -15.25 -26.24 -0.06
C LYS A 279 -14.71 -24.86 -0.42
N SER A 280 -13.51 -24.52 0.00
CA SER A 280 -12.88 -23.22 -0.27
C SER A 280 -12.48 -23.08 -1.74
N VAL A 281 -11.96 -24.15 -2.35
CA VAL A 281 -11.72 -24.25 -3.80
C VAL A 281 -13.00 -23.95 -4.59
N ALA A 282 -14.11 -24.59 -4.26
CA ALA A 282 -15.39 -24.36 -4.94
C ALA A 282 -15.89 -22.91 -4.80
N ARG A 283 -15.61 -22.24 -3.67
CA ARG A 283 -15.94 -20.82 -3.48
C ARG A 283 -15.09 -19.91 -4.37
N VAL A 284 -13.80 -20.19 -4.51
CA VAL A 284 -12.92 -19.42 -5.39
C VAL A 284 -13.33 -19.62 -6.85
N GLU A 285 -13.63 -20.85 -7.27
CA GLU A 285 -14.15 -21.15 -8.62
C GLU A 285 -15.45 -20.39 -8.90
N ALA A 286 -16.43 -20.46 -7.99
CA ALA A 286 -17.69 -19.72 -8.14
C ALA A 286 -17.49 -18.19 -8.21
N ALA A 287 -16.55 -17.64 -7.43
CA ALA A 287 -16.24 -16.21 -7.48
C ALA A 287 -15.57 -15.80 -8.80
N LEU A 288 -14.76 -16.67 -9.40
CA LEU A 288 -14.13 -16.43 -10.71
C LEU A 288 -15.13 -16.53 -11.86
N ASP A 289 -16.12 -17.43 -11.77
CA ASP A 289 -17.16 -17.61 -12.78
C ASP A 289 -18.25 -16.53 -12.72
N GLU A 290 -18.37 -15.82 -11.60
CA GLU A 290 -19.31 -14.70 -11.44
C GLU A 290 -18.89 -13.51 -12.32
N HIS A 291 -19.61 -13.30 -13.43
CA HIS A 291 -19.35 -12.19 -14.33
C HIS A 291 -19.86 -10.85 -13.77
N ALA A 292 -18.95 -9.92 -13.52
CA ALA A 292 -19.25 -8.56 -13.07
C ALA A 292 -19.77 -7.61 -14.18
N GLY A 293 -20.02 -8.13 -15.39
CA GLY A 293 -20.38 -7.37 -16.59
C GLY A 293 -19.20 -6.60 -17.22
N ASP A 294 -19.50 -5.72 -18.17
CA ASP A 294 -18.48 -5.01 -18.98
C ASP A 294 -17.86 -3.77 -18.30
N ASP A 295 -18.36 -3.39 -17.11
CA ASP A 295 -17.82 -2.23 -16.39
C ASP A 295 -16.54 -2.61 -15.64
N LEU A 296 -15.40 -2.13 -16.14
CA LEU A 296 -14.07 -2.40 -15.57
C LEU A 296 -13.95 -2.02 -14.09
N GLY A 297 -14.65 -0.98 -13.64
CA GLY A 297 -14.63 -0.55 -12.24
C GLY A 297 -15.38 -1.51 -11.33
N LYS A 298 -16.55 -2.00 -11.75
CA LYS A 298 -17.29 -3.06 -11.05
C LYS A 298 -16.51 -4.37 -11.07
N HIS A 299 -15.88 -4.71 -12.19
CA HIS A 299 -15.05 -5.90 -12.29
C HIS A 299 -13.84 -5.84 -11.34
N ALA A 300 -13.15 -4.70 -11.25
CA ALA A 300 -12.06 -4.52 -10.29
C ALA A 300 -12.54 -4.63 -8.83
N ARG A 301 -13.72 -4.10 -8.49
CA ARG A 301 -14.30 -4.26 -7.15
C ARG A 301 -14.73 -5.70 -6.87
N HIS A 302 -15.31 -6.40 -7.83
CA HIS A 302 -15.62 -7.83 -7.71
C HIS A 302 -14.37 -8.67 -7.46
N MET A 303 -13.30 -8.42 -8.22
CA MET A 303 -11.99 -9.06 -8.02
C MET A 303 -11.50 -8.85 -6.59
N ARG A 304 -11.55 -7.62 -6.08
CA ARG A 304 -11.17 -7.29 -4.69
C ARG A 304 -12.05 -7.97 -3.64
N ASP A 305 -13.37 -7.82 -3.77
CA ASP A 305 -14.32 -8.15 -2.70
C ASP A 305 -14.66 -9.65 -2.65
N ARG A 306 -14.59 -10.34 -3.79
CA ARG A 306 -15.08 -11.72 -3.92
C ARG A 306 -13.95 -12.70 -4.22
N VAL A 307 -13.17 -12.44 -5.27
CA VAL A 307 -12.11 -13.37 -5.70
C VAL A 307 -10.95 -13.34 -4.70
N LEU A 308 -10.36 -12.17 -4.45
CA LEU A 308 -9.21 -12.05 -3.56
C LEU A 308 -9.55 -12.45 -2.12
N GLY A 309 -10.74 -12.07 -1.64
CA GLY A 309 -11.25 -12.53 -0.34
C GLY A 309 -11.32 -14.05 -0.25
N ALA A 310 -11.94 -14.71 -1.23
CA ALA A 310 -12.03 -16.18 -1.26
C ALA A 310 -10.66 -16.87 -1.36
N THR A 311 -9.71 -16.29 -2.10
CA THR A 311 -8.34 -16.84 -2.17
C THR A 311 -7.58 -16.70 -0.86
N ALA A 312 -7.79 -15.60 -0.12
CA ALA A 312 -7.21 -15.42 1.20
C ALA A 312 -7.77 -16.45 2.21
N ASP A 313 -9.08 -16.70 2.17
CA ASP A 313 -9.72 -17.72 2.99
C ASP A 313 -9.19 -19.13 2.65
N LEU A 314 -9.06 -19.46 1.36
CA LEU A 314 -8.46 -20.74 0.94
C LEU A 314 -7.03 -20.88 1.48
N ARG A 315 -6.22 -19.82 1.38
CA ARG A 315 -4.85 -19.82 1.89
C ARG A 315 -4.77 -20.14 3.38
N VAL A 316 -5.65 -19.58 4.21
CA VAL A 316 -5.66 -19.88 5.66
C VAL A 316 -5.84 -21.38 5.92
N VAL A 317 -6.73 -22.05 5.18
CA VAL A 317 -6.94 -23.49 5.32
C VAL A 317 -5.72 -24.29 4.83
N LEU A 318 -5.06 -23.83 3.77
CA LEU A 318 -3.84 -24.48 3.26
C LEU A 318 -2.66 -24.35 4.22
N ASP A 319 -2.49 -23.19 4.86
CA ASP A 319 -1.46 -22.97 5.88
C ASP A 319 -1.70 -23.83 7.15
N GLU A 320 -2.97 -24.14 7.47
CA GLU A 320 -3.32 -25.12 8.51
C GLU A 320 -2.98 -26.55 8.07
N LEU A 321 -3.29 -26.89 6.82
CA LEU A 321 -3.04 -28.21 6.24
C LEU A 321 -1.54 -28.53 6.12
N GLU A 322 -0.71 -27.56 5.72
CA GLU A 322 0.76 -27.70 5.65
C GLU A 322 1.35 -28.26 6.96
N LYS A 323 0.83 -27.83 8.11
CA LYS A 323 1.32 -28.25 9.43
C LYS A 323 0.94 -29.68 9.81
N ARG A 324 -0.01 -30.28 9.09
CA ARG A 324 -0.58 -31.60 9.38
C ARG A 324 -0.18 -32.66 8.35
N VAL A 325 0.27 -32.23 7.17
CA VAL A 325 0.80 -33.13 6.14
C VAL A 325 2.29 -33.38 6.40
N PRO A 326 2.77 -34.64 6.36
CA PRO A 326 4.18 -34.95 6.46
C PRO A 326 5.04 -34.18 5.45
N ALA A 327 6.23 -33.73 5.87
CA ALA A 327 7.10 -32.88 5.06
C ALA A 327 7.59 -33.57 3.77
N ASP A 328 7.73 -34.89 3.77
CA ASP A 328 8.09 -35.69 2.60
C ASP A 328 6.93 -35.84 1.59
N LEU A 329 5.69 -35.62 2.04
CA LEU A 329 4.51 -35.58 1.17
C LEU A 329 4.17 -34.18 0.69
N TRP A 330 4.52 -33.15 1.45
CA TRP A 330 4.18 -31.76 1.12
C TRP A 330 4.92 -31.30 -0.15
N PRO A 331 4.21 -30.85 -1.19
CA PRO A 331 4.81 -30.66 -2.52
C PRO A 331 5.56 -29.33 -2.68
N LEU A 332 5.43 -28.41 -1.72
CA LEU A 332 5.98 -27.06 -1.83
C LEU A 332 7.09 -26.82 -0.82
N PRO A 333 8.10 -26.01 -1.17
CA PRO A 333 9.07 -25.55 -0.19
C PRO A 333 8.38 -24.71 0.89
N THR A 334 8.71 -24.98 2.15
CA THR A 334 8.19 -24.20 3.28
C THR A 334 8.81 -22.80 3.29
N TYR A 335 8.23 -21.89 4.08
CA TYR A 335 8.85 -20.58 4.31
C TYR A 335 10.25 -20.68 4.91
N TYR A 336 10.54 -21.72 5.69
CA TYR A 336 11.88 -21.95 6.22
C TYR A 336 12.86 -22.29 5.10
N ASP A 337 12.46 -23.16 4.16
CA ASP A 337 13.28 -23.54 3.01
C ASP A 337 13.58 -22.36 2.10
N MET A 338 12.57 -21.52 1.85
CA MET A 338 12.71 -20.36 0.97
C MET A 338 13.56 -19.23 1.58
N LEU A 339 13.48 -19.02 2.90
CA LEU A 339 14.07 -17.83 3.54
C LEU A 339 15.38 -18.11 4.28
N ILE A 340 15.58 -19.33 4.79
CA ILE A 340 16.68 -19.64 5.72
C ILE A 340 17.57 -20.76 5.21
N ALA A 341 17.01 -21.86 4.72
CA ALA A 341 17.74 -23.11 4.46
C ALA A 341 18.63 -23.11 3.20
N GLN A 342 19.14 -21.95 2.76
CA GLN A 342 19.99 -21.83 1.57
C GLN A 342 21.31 -22.60 1.67
#